data_AF-A0A1I1H9F9-F1
#
_entry.id   AF-A0A1I1H9F9-F1
#
_cell.length_a   1.000
_cell.length_b   1.000
_cell.length_c   1.000
_cell.angle_alpha   90.00
_cell.angle_beta   90.00
_cell.angle_gamma   90.00
#
_symmetry.space_group_name_H-M   'P 1'
#
loop_
_entity.id
_entity.type
_entity.pdbx_description
1 polymer ?
#
loop_
_entity_poly.entity_id
_entity_poly.type
_entity_poly.pdbx_seq_one_letter_code
_entity_poly.pdbx_strand_id
1 'polypeptide(L)'
;MRTSPQVGSSIISQAYIGFILSLLIIVLLCITTEIYIFSIMNGLISGAFTSTLLLCYWRGKGGVFFILALMSPLFLIVFTVLPSFIALFQLIASYFFGTSTLLMLYGFANKK
;
A
#
# COMPACT_ATOMS: atom_id res chain seq x y z
N MET A 1 22.15 9.84 -10.85
CA MET A 1 20.97 8.97 -10.55
C MET A 1 20.92 8.74 -9.05
N ARG A 2 19.74 8.77 -8.42
CA ARG A 2 19.61 8.44 -6.99
C ARG A 2 19.81 6.94 -6.79
N THR A 3 20.49 6.55 -5.72
CA THR A 3 20.63 5.13 -5.35
C THR A 3 19.29 4.59 -4.83
N SER A 4 19.04 3.27 -4.91
CA SER A 4 17.77 2.70 -4.42
C SER A 4 17.44 3.06 -2.96
N PRO A 5 18.42 3.22 -2.03
CA PRO A 5 18.15 3.70 -0.68
C PRO A 5 17.69 5.18 -0.64
N GLN A 6 18.25 6.05 -1.50
CA GLN A 6 17.84 7.45 -1.59
C GLN A 6 16.41 7.61 -2.11
N VAL A 7 16.00 6.75 -3.05
CA VAL A 7 14.62 6.70 -3.54
C VAL A 7 13.68 6.27 -2.41
N GLY A 8 14.01 5.19 -1.70
CA GLY A 8 13.23 4.72 -0.56
C GLY A 8 13.07 5.78 0.54
N SER A 9 14.16 6.44 0.93
CA SER A 9 14.14 7.50 1.94
C SER A 9 13.25 8.69 1.52
N SER A 10 13.29 9.10 0.26
CA SER A 10 12.43 10.16 -0.28
C SER A 10 10.95 9.79 -0.28
N ILE A 11 10.62 8.52 -0.50
CA ILE A 11 9.23 8.04 -0.49
C ILE A 11 8.73 7.92 0.95
N ILE A 12 9.53 7.35 1.85
CA ILE A 12 9.21 7.21 3.28
C ILE A 12 8.96 8.58 3.92
N SER A 13 9.75 9.60 3.58
CA SER A 13 9.58 10.95 4.14
C SER A 13 8.26 11.61 3.70
N GLN A 14 7.70 11.21 2.57
CA GLN A 14 6.44 11.72 2.00
C GLN A 14 5.26 10.76 2.20
N ALA A 15 5.45 9.62 2.85
CA ALA A 15 4.42 8.58 3.03
C ALA A 15 3.15 9.11 3.73
N TYR A 16 3.28 10.14 4.57
CA TYR A 16 2.14 10.81 5.21
C TYR A 16 1.15 11.41 4.19
N ILE A 17 1.63 11.86 3.03
CA ILE A 17 0.78 12.41 1.96
C ILE A 17 -0.10 11.28 1.39
N GLY A 18 0.53 10.14 1.08
CA GLY A 18 -0.18 8.95 0.61
C GLY A 18 -1.20 8.44 1.64
N PHE A 19 -0.83 8.45 2.92
CA PHE A 19 -1.72 8.08 4.02
C PHE A 19 -2.96 8.98 4.09
N ILE A 20 -2.78 10.31 4.11
CA ILE A 20 -3.91 11.27 4.20
C ILE A 20 -4.83 11.13 2.99
N LEU A 21 -4.26 11.05 1.79
CA LEU A 21 -5.05 11.00 0.55
C LEU A 21 -5.85 9.69 0.46
N SER A 22 -5.22 8.55 0.73
CA SER A 22 -5.90 7.25 0.74
C SER A 22 -6.93 7.12 1.86
N LEU A 23 -6.67 7.73 3.03
CA LEU A 23 -7.64 7.81 4.13
C LEU A 23 -8.89 8.59 3.73
N LEU A 24 -8.73 9.75 3.08
CA LEU A 24 -9.86 10.55 2.61
C LEU A 24 -10.71 9.77 1.59
N ILE A 25 -10.06 9.09 0.64
CA ILE A 25 -10.76 8.30 -0.38
C ILE A 25 -11.50 7.13 0.26
N ILE A 26 -10.87 6.36 1.16
CA ILE A 26 -11.51 5.19 1.76
C ILE A 26 -12.67 5.60 2.66
N VAL A 27 -12.54 6.70 3.43
CA VAL A 27 -13.63 7.24 4.26
C VAL A 27 -14.80 7.68 3.37
N LEU A 28 -14.53 8.41 2.29
CA LEU A 28 -15.55 8.82 1.33
C LEU A 28 -16.29 7.61 0.73
N LEU A 29 -15.55 6.58 0.31
CA LEU A 29 -16.15 5.35 -0.23
C LEU A 29 -17.01 4.63 0.82
N CYS A 30 -16.55 4.50 2.07
CA CYS A 30 -17.31 3.84 3.13
C CYS A 30 -18.60 4.58 3.51
N ILE A 31 -18.68 5.90 3.31
CA ILE A 31 -19.88 6.70 3.61
C ILE A 31 -20.87 6.68 2.42
N THR A 32 -20.35 6.61 1.19
CA THR A 32 -21.16 6.72 -0.03
C THR A 32 -21.62 5.38 -0.61
N THR A 33 -21.02 4.27 -0.18
CA THR A 33 -21.26 2.94 -0.74
C THR A 33 -21.38 1.86 0.33
N GLU A 34 -21.90 0.68 -0.05
CA GLU A 34 -21.89 -0.50 0.83
C GLU A 34 -20.47 -0.88 1.24
N ILE A 35 -20.29 -1.26 2.50
CA ILE A 35 -18.96 -1.56 3.03
C ILE A 35 -18.60 -3.02 2.71
N TYR A 36 -17.57 -3.22 1.89
CA TYR A 36 -17.05 -4.54 1.53
C TYR A 36 -15.84 -4.87 2.40
N ILE A 37 -16.10 -5.34 3.62
CA ILE A 37 -15.08 -5.59 4.65
C ILE A 37 -13.96 -6.52 4.16
N PHE A 38 -14.30 -7.60 3.45
CA PHE A 38 -13.30 -8.53 2.91
C PHE A 38 -12.36 -7.85 1.91
N SER A 39 -12.89 -7.00 1.02
CA SER A 39 -12.08 -6.23 0.08
C SER A 39 -11.16 -5.26 0.81
N ILE A 40 -11.68 -4.55 1.81
CA ILE A 40 -10.88 -3.61 2.61
C ILE A 40 -9.74 -4.33 3.35
N MET A 41 -10.04 -5.46 3.99
CA MET A 41 -9.06 -6.23 4.73
C MET A 41 -7.96 -6.81 3.82
N ASN A 42 -8.34 -7.40 2.69
CA ASN A 42 -7.37 -7.93 1.73
C ASN A 42 -6.48 -6.82 1.16
N GLY A 43 -7.04 -5.66 0.85
CA GLY A 43 -6.29 -4.50 0.39
C GLY A 43 -5.28 -4.03 1.44
N LEU A 44 -5.73 -3.81 2.68
CA LEU A 44 -4.85 -3.41 3.80
C LEU A 44 -3.65 -4.34 3.96
N ILE A 45 -3.90 -5.65 4.03
CA ILE A 45 -2.86 -6.67 4.26
C ILE A 45 -1.89 -6.71 3.09
N SER A 46 -2.39 -6.74 1.86
CA SER A 46 -1.55 -6.77 0.66
C SER A 46 -0.74 -5.48 0.49
N GLY A 47 -1.31 -4.31 0.82
CA GLY A 47 -0.59 -3.04 0.81
C GLY A 47 0.57 -3.02 1.81
N ALA A 48 0.32 -3.46 3.04
CA ALA A 48 1.37 -3.60 4.05
C ALA A 48 2.47 -4.59 3.60
N PHE A 49 2.07 -5.71 3.01
CA PHE A 49 3.01 -6.69 2.45
C PHE A 49 3.86 -6.09 1.32
N THR A 50 3.25 -5.35 0.38
CA THR A 50 3.99 -4.64 -0.68
C THR A 50 5.02 -3.68 -0.09
N SER A 51 4.64 -2.87 0.90
CA SER A 51 5.58 -1.95 1.55
C SER A 51 6.75 -2.67 2.18
N THR A 52 6.54 -3.86 2.76
CA THR A 52 7.62 -4.67 3.34
C THR A 52 8.58 -5.18 2.26
N LEU A 53 8.06 -5.59 1.10
CA LEU A 53 8.88 -5.97 -0.06
C LEU A 53 9.68 -4.77 -0.60
N LEU A 54 9.05 -3.60 -0.72
CA LEU A 54 9.73 -2.36 -1.14
C LEU A 54 10.84 -1.97 -0.16
N LEU A 55 10.61 -2.09 1.14
CA LEU A 55 11.64 -1.85 2.16
C LEU A 55 12.81 -2.84 2.02
N CYS A 56 12.54 -4.11 1.74
CA CYS A 56 13.59 -5.10 1.47
C CYS A 56 14.42 -4.73 0.23
N TYR A 57 13.75 -4.30 -0.84
CA TYR A 57 14.40 -3.83 -2.06
C TYR A 57 15.29 -2.61 -1.80
N TRP A 58 14.78 -1.59 -1.12
CA TRP A 58 15.54 -0.37 -0.82
C TRP A 58 16.70 -0.60 0.15
N ARG A 59 16.65 -1.66 0.96
CA ARG A 59 17.77 -2.11 1.80
C ARG A 59 18.82 -2.94 1.05
N GLY A 60 18.67 -3.12 -0.27
CA GLY A 60 19.66 -3.80 -1.09
C GLY A 60 19.55 -5.33 -1.10
N LYS A 61 18.43 -5.92 -0.64
CA LYS A 61 18.23 -7.39 -0.66
C LYS A 61 18.04 -7.98 -2.08
N GLY A 62 17.99 -7.13 -3.11
CA GLY A 62 17.94 -7.53 -4.53
C GLY A 62 16.68 -7.09 -5.27
N GLY A 63 16.75 -7.07 -6.61
CA GLY A 63 15.66 -6.60 -7.48
C GLY A 63 14.41 -7.48 -7.50
N VAL A 64 14.52 -8.75 -7.07
CA VAL A 64 13.37 -9.68 -6.99
C VAL A 64 12.29 -9.13 -6.06
N PHE A 65 12.67 -8.48 -4.95
CA PHE A 65 11.72 -7.86 -4.03
C PHE A 65 10.92 -6.72 -4.69
N PHE A 66 11.52 -5.98 -5.61
CA PHE A 66 10.81 -4.95 -6.38
C PHE A 66 9.82 -5.59 -7.37
N ILE A 67 10.21 -6.66 -8.06
CA ILE A 67 9.33 -7.38 -8.99
C ILE A 67 8.14 -7.97 -8.23
N LEU A 68 8.38 -8.59 -7.07
CA LEU A 68 7.31 -9.12 -6.22
C LEU A 68 6.38 -8.00 -5.71
N ALA A 69 6.93 -6.87 -5.30
CA ALA A 69 6.14 -5.71 -4.89
C ALA A 69 5.28 -5.17 -6.05
N LEU A 70 5.84 -5.13 -7.27
CA LEU A 70 5.14 -4.69 -8.47
C LEU A 70 3.99 -5.63 -8.85
N MET A 71 4.15 -6.93 -8.64
CA MET A 71 3.14 -7.94 -8.96
C MET A 71 2.06 -8.08 -7.89
N SER A 72 2.36 -7.73 -6.63
CA SER A 72 1.43 -7.80 -5.50
C SER A 72 0.02 -7.25 -5.77
N PRO A 73 -0.18 -6.04 -6.31
CA PRO A 73 -1.53 -5.53 -6.60
C PRO A 73 -2.25 -6.32 -7.70
N LEU A 74 -1.53 -6.90 -8.66
CA LEU A 74 -2.13 -7.77 -9.68
C LEU A 74 -2.64 -9.05 -9.03
N PHE A 75 -1.83 -9.70 -8.19
CA PHE A 75 -2.25 -10.87 -7.43
C PHE A 75 -3.47 -10.55 -6.55
N LEU A 76 -3.45 -9.41 -5.85
CA LEU A 76 -4.57 -8.99 -5.03
C LEU A 76 -5.89 -8.91 -5.82
N ILE A 77 -5.88 -8.26 -6.98
CA ILE A 77 -7.09 -8.07 -7.79
C ILE A 77 -7.59 -9.39 -8.37
N VAL A 78 -6.69 -10.26 -8.84
CA VAL A 78 -7.05 -11.54 -9.47
C VAL A 78 -7.61 -12.54 -8.46
N PHE A 79 -7.09 -12.56 -7.24
CA PHE A 79 -7.45 -13.57 -6.24
C PHE A 79 -8.50 -13.11 -5.21
N THR A 80 -8.85 -11.83 -5.18
CA THR A 80 -9.92 -11.33 -4.29
C THR A 80 -11.29 -11.51 -4.93
N VAL A 81 -12.21 -12.16 -4.22
CA VAL A 81 -13.62 -12.24 -4.64
C VAL A 81 -14.26 -10.86 -4.49
N LEU A 82 -14.64 -10.26 -5.63
CA LEU A 82 -15.21 -8.93 -5.70
C LEU A 82 -16.71 -9.03 -6.03
N PRO A 83 -17.61 -8.69 -5.09
CA PRO A 83 -19.06 -8.79 -5.32
C PRO A 83 -19.59 -7.75 -6.31
N SER A 84 -18.87 -6.63 -6.48
CA SER A 84 -19.25 -5.56 -7.39
C SER A 84 -18.02 -4.77 -7.82
N PHE A 85 -18.19 -3.95 -8.86
CA PHE A 85 -17.14 -3.02 -9.31
C PHE A 85 -16.78 -1.98 -8.23
N ILE A 86 -17.73 -1.65 -7.33
CA ILE A 86 -17.50 -0.72 -6.22
C ILE A 86 -16.53 -1.32 -5.20
N ALA A 87 -16.60 -2.62 -4.95
CA ALA A 87 -15.69 -3.33 -4.06
C ALA A 87 -14.22 -3.22 -4.51
N LEU A 88 -13.97 -3.06 -5.82
CA LEU A 88 -12.63 -2.85 -6.37
C LEU A 88 -12.04 -1.51 -5.94
N PHE A 89 -12.84 -0.44 -5.92
CA PHE A 89 -12.38 0.87 -5.46
C PHE A 89 -12.00 0.84 -3.97
N GLN A 90 -12.79 0.15 -3.14
CA GLN A 90 -12.46 -0.03 -1.72
C GLN A 90 -11.21 -0.90 -1.53
N LEU A 91 -11.03 -1.95 -2.33
CA LEU A 91 -9.81 -2.79 -2.35
C LEU A 91 -8.55 -1.95 -2.70
N ILE A 92 -8.62 -1.14 -3.74
CA ILE A 92 -7.50 -0.32 -4.20
C ILE A 92 -7.19 0.79 -3.19
N ALA A 93 -8.21 1.49 -2.69
CA ALA A 93 -8.03 2.55 -1.70
C ALA A 93 -7.40 2.02 -0.40
N SER A 94 -7.91 0.88 0.10
CA SER A 94 -7.36 0.20 1.28
C SER A 94 -5.94 -0.33 1.06
N TYR A 95 -5.61 -0.79 -0.15
CA TYR A 95 -4.25 -1.16 -0.54
C TYR A 95 -3.26 0.01 -0.42
N PHE A 96 -3.60 1.17 -1.00
CA PHE A 96 -2.74 2.35 -0.90
C PHE A 96 -2.65 2.89 0.53
N PHE A 97 -3.75 2.79 1.28
CA PHE A 97 -3.77 3.13 2.69
C PHE A 97 -2.81 2.24 3.48
N GLY A 98 -2.95 0.92 3.43
CA GLY A 98 -2.05 -0.03 4.11
C GLY A 98 -0.58 0.14 3.71
N THR A 99 -0.33 0.36 2.42
CA THR A 99 1.02 0.64 1.89
C THR A 99 1.61 1.88 2.56
N SER A 100 0.86 2.99 2.55
CA SER A 100 1.30 4.28 3.08
C SER A 100 1.44 4.28 4.60
N THR A 101 0.51 3.62 5.31
CA THR A 101 0.58 3.47 6.77
C THR A 101 1.86 2.77 7.19
N LEU A 102 2.22 1.65 6.57
CA LEU A 102 3.42 0.92 6.96
C LEU A 102 4.69 1.72 6.66
N LEU A 103 4.76 2.39 5.50
CA LEU A 103 5.90 3.25 5.17
C LEU A 103 6.01 4.45 6.13
N MET A 104 4.89 5.05 6.49
CA MET A 104 4.84 6.16 7.46
C MET A 104 5.31 5.70 8.85
N LEU A 105 4.81 4.56 9.34
CA LEU A 105 5.22 3.98 10.62
C LEU A 105 6.72 3.64 10.63
N TYR A 106 7.23 3.05 9.54
CA TYR A 106 8.66 2.78 9.40
C TYR A 106 9.49 4.07 9.42
N GLY A 107 9.00 5.13 8.76
CA GLY A 107 9.63 6.45 8.77
C GLY A 107 9.68 7.08 10.17
N PHE A 108 8.63 6.93 10.97
CA PHE A 108 8.63 7.39 12.35
C PHE A 108 9.53 6.55 13.26
N ALA A 109 9.59 5.23 13.06
CA ALA A 109 10.43 4.34 13.85
C ALA A 109 11.94 4.58 13.63
N ASN A 110 12.36 4.93 12.41
CA ASN A 110 13.77 5.20 12.08
C ASN A 110 14.20 6.67 12.20
N LYS A 111 13.29 7.58 12.56
CA LYS A 111 13.62 8.97 12.90
C LYS A 111 14.00 9.15 14.37
N LYS A 112 13.92 8.09 15.18
CA LYS A 112 14.55 7.99 16.50
C LYS A 112 15.97 7.45 16.35
#